data_AF-A0A0C5BUB3-F1
#
_entry.id   AF-A0A0C5BUB3-F1
#
_cell.length_a   1.000
_cell.length_b   1.000
_cell.length_c   1.000
_cell.angle_alpha   90.00
_cell.angle_beta   90.00
_cell.angle_gamma   90.00
#
_symmetry.space_group_name_H-M   'P 1'
#
loop_
_entity.id
_entity.type
_entity.pdbx_description
1 polymer ?
#
loop_
_entity_poly.entity_id
_entity_poly.type
_entity_poly.pdbx_seq_one_letter_code
_entity_poly.pdbx_strand_id
1 'polypeptide(L)' 'MEALVYTFLLVGTLGIIFFAIFFRDSPRVITSNKSGKK' A
#
# COMPACT_ATOMS: atom_id res chain seq x y z
N MET A 1 6.23 -8.86 30.23
CA MET A 1 5.61 -9.50 29.05
C MET A 1 4.91 -8.47 28.18
N GLU A 2 4.14 -7.54 28.76
CA GLU A 2 3.50 -6.38 28.10
C GLU A 2 4.36 -5.64 27.04
N ALA A 3 5.61 -5.28 27.39
CA ALA A 3 6.47 -4.52 26.49
C ALA A 3 6.75 -5.23 25.15
N LEU A 4 6.89 -6.56 25.17
CA LEU A 4 7.09 -7.38 23.97
C LEU A 4 5.83 -7.42 23.11
N VAL A 5 4.66 -7.47 23.75
CA VAL A 5 3.37 -7.43 23.05
C VAL A 5 3.19 -6.09 22.34
N TYR A 6 3.51 -4.97 23.02
CA TYR A 6 3.38 -3.65 22.41
C TYR A 6 4.40 -3.40 21.29
N THR A 7 5.64 -3.88 21.44
CA THR A 7 6.62 -3.78 20.34
C THR A 7 6.23 -4.68 19.18
N PHE A 8 5.72 -5.88 19.43
CA PHE A 8 5.23 -6.75 18.36
C PHE A 8 4.04 -6.15 17.61
N LEU A 9 3.06 -5.59 18.34
CA LEU A 9 1.93 -4.87 17.75
C LEU A 9 2.41 -3.67 16.93
N LEU A 10 3.30 -2.84 17.48
CA LEU A 10 3.85 -1.68 16.81
C LEU A 10 4.60 -2.05 15.52
N VAL A 11 5.54 -2.98 15.62
CA VAL A 11 6.37 -3.44 14.48
C VAL A 11 5.53 -4.17 13.44
N GLY A 12 4.54 -4.97 13.87
CA GLY A 12 3.59 -5.64 12.98
C GLY A 12 2.77 -4.65 12.17
N THR A 13 2.19 -3.64 12.83
CA THR A 13 1.41 -2.60 12.14
C THR A 13 2.29 -1.77 11.20
N LEU A 14 3.49 -1.38 11.63
CA LEU A 14 4.44 -0.65 10.78
C LEU A 14 4.87 -1.48 9.56
N GLY A 15 5.15 -2.77 9.75
CA GLY A 15 5.48 -3.68 8.65
C GLY A 15 4.35 -3.80 7.63
N ILE A 16 3.11 -3.98 8.08
CA ILE A 16 1.94 -4.07 7.19
C ILE A 16 1.77 -2.77 6.38
N ILE A 17 1.90 -1.60 7.00
CA ILE A 17 1.80 -0.31 6.31
C ILE A 17 2.93 -0.16 5.28
N PHE A 18 4.16 -0.55 5.62
CA PHE A 18 5.28 -0.55 4.70
C PHE A 18 5.00 -1.43 3.47
N PHE A 19 4.55 -2.66 3.67
CA PHE A 19 4.17 -3.55 2.57
C PHE A 19 3.01 -3.00 1.74
N ALA A 20 2.00 -2.41 2.39
CA ALA A 20 0.83 -1.83 1.73
C ALA A 20 1.13 -0.56 0.92
N ILE A 21 2.26 0.11 1.14
CA ILE A 21 2.67 1.27 0.33
C ILE A 21 3.56 0.82 -0.84
N PHE A 22 4.58 0.01 -0.58
CA PHE A 22 5.57 -0.36 -1.61
C PHE A 22 5.11 -1.49 -2.53
N PHE A 23 4.29 -2.41 -2.05
CA PHE A 23 3.83 -3.58 -2.80
C PHE A 23 2.35 -3.50 -3.18
N ARG A 24 1.74 -2.32 -3.06
CA ARG A 24 0.41 -2.10 -3.61
C ARG A 24 0.49 -2.04 -5.13
N ASP A 25 -0.55 -2.57 -5.77
CA ASP A 25 -0.71 -2.51 -7.22
C ASP A 25 -0.47 -1.08 -7.71
N SER A 26 0.46 -0.92 -8.67
CA SER A 26 0.76 0.39 -9.22
C SER A 26 -0.51 0.94 -9.86
N PRO A 27 -0.93 2.18 -9.53
CA PRO A 27 -2.17 2.72 -10.05
C PRO A 27 -2.15 2.66 -11.58
N ARG A 28 -3.14 1.98 -12.15
CA ARG A 28 -3.31 1.94 -13.61
C ARG A 28 -3.74 3.33 -14.06
N VAL A 29 -2.87 4.01 -14.80
CA VAL A 29 -3.21 5.27 -15.44
C VAL A 29 -4.25 4.99 -16.52
N ILE A 30 -5.51 5.34 -16.26
CA ILE A 30 -6.56 5.29 -17.27
C ILE A 30 -6.35 6.52 -18.16
N THR A 31 -5.57 6.38 -19.23
CA THR A 31 -5.51 7.44 -20.24
C THR A 31 -6.86 7.47 -20.93
N SER A 32 -7.68 8.49 -20.69
CA SER A 32 -8.83 8.76 -21.55
C SER A 32 -8.29 9.23 -22.90
N ASN A 33 -7.89 8.29 -23.74
CA ASN A 33 -7.79 8.59 -25.15
C ASN A 33 -9.22 8.92 -25.57
N LYS A 34 -9.55 10.21 -25.64
CA LYS A 34 -10.64 10.68 -26.49
C LYS A 34 -10.21 10.26 -27.88
N SER A 35 -10.55 9.02 -28.23
CA SER A 35 -10.47 8.50 -29.58
C SER A 35 -11.19 9.52 -30.42
N GLY A 36 -10.38 10.33 -31.12
CA GLY A 36 -10.88 11.14 -32.20
C GLY A 36 -11.60 10.18 -33.13
N LYS A 37 -12.89 10.44 -33.33
CA LYS A 37 -13.56 10.31 -34.61
C LYS A 37 -12.53 10.11 -35.74
N LYS A 38 -12.34 8.87 -36.20
CA LYS A 38 -11.99 8.49 -37.56
C LYS A 38 -12.13 6.98 -37.70
#